data_AF-A0AAW0QWV7-F1
#
_entry.id   AF-A0AAW0QWV7-F1
#
_cell.length_a   1.000
_cell.length_b   1.000
_cell.length_c   1.000
_cell.angle_alpha   90.00
_cell.angle_beta   90.00
_cell.angle_gamma   90.00
#
_symmetry.space_group_name_H-M   'P 1'
#
loop_
_entity.id
_entity.type
_entity.pdbx_description
1 polymer ?
#
loop_
_entity_poly.entity_id
_entity_poly.type
_entity_poly.pdbx_seq_one_letter_code
_entity_poly.pdbx_strand_id
1 'polypeptide(L)'
;MMSRRLLNRGHNQWRPLLNGTSKPGRAARGIRFSSSGGGGGPGPKRLGSTQYEVVKWSLSMAIGIGTAWMFKDQIDDFSDFVAAKLPWSSSRSTARATTAGVVPNLDDHQGWRHDEVKYTPAPSAEDVTRMLNEGASSYAAGTVSSLADYDVAQLASNSPCEDAYLHGRFSNPWKDGSKEKEEDWMAWAVFDGHCGWQTSALLTKQLMPFVKKALQDIHSKNPTDADINQALQTAFTRLDDMLITSAQATIEGDHSFPDKIRRLEPGFAGSCALLALYNPTTKSLHIASTGDCRAVVGSKDNAEKKWTATFETVDQTGANEDEKDRIRKKFPDEPQILAGGRIWGMQPARTFGDGGWKWDKDLRARLRREYNATALPSSVRYSGYKTGPYLTALPVVSTVKLPEAPSFMILATDGLWDTMSSEEAVDLVGRWCDWKKDPKGSKPSSAAPPATGETVAHGDPNAAVHLMRNGLGGARDELVRGALTFTSPAARYIRDDMTVQVVFFGDNH
;
A
#
# COMPACT_ATOMS: atom_id res chain seq x y z
N MET A 1 17.31 20.44 4.24
CA MET A 1 15.86 20.71 4.06
C MET A 1 14.94 19.50 4.31
N MET A 2 15.41 18.24 4.30
CA MET A 2 14.62 17.04 4.61
C MET A 2 14.13 16.92 6.07
N SER A 3 14.91 17.36 7.07
CA SER A 3 14.51 17.28 8.50
C SER A 3 13.21 18.04 8.81
N ARG A 4 12.90 19.11 8.07
CA ARG A 4 11.61 19.83 8.19
C ARG A 4 10.43 19.12 7.51
N ARG A 5 10.63 18.21 6.55
CA ARG A 5 9.51 17.52 5.87
C ARG A 5 8.95 16.36 6.69
N LEU A 6 9.81 15.59 7.36
CA LEU A 6 9.39 14.56 8.33
C LEU A 6 8.71 15.17 9.57
N LEU A 7 9.20 16.31 10.06
CA LEU A 7 8.55 17.04 11.17
C LEU A 7 7.27 17.78 10.74
N ASN A 8 7.14 18.22 9.48
CA ASN A 8 5.93 18.93 9.02
C ASN A 8 4.71 18.03 8.80
N ARG A 9 4.87 16.70 8.61
CA ARG A 9 3.73 15.78 8.59
C ARG A 9 2.99 15.74 9.95
N GLY A 10 3.67 16.03 11.06
CA GLY A 10 3.06 16.17 12.39
C GLY A 10 2.46 17.56 12.68
N HIS A 11 2.90 18.62 12.00
CA HIS A 11 2.55 20.00 12.35
C HIS A 11 1.20 20.49 11.80
N ASN A 12 0.62 19.85 10.78
CA ASN A 12 -0.65 20.27 10.18
C ASN A 12 -1.90 19.63 10.79
N GLN A 13 -1.78 18.83 11.86
CA GLN A 13 -2.92 18.32 12.64
C GLN A 13 -3.05 18.90 14.05
N TRP A 14 -2.23 19.89 14.41
CA TRP A 14 -2.31 20.57 15.71
C TRP A 14 -2.25 22.09 15.56
N ARG A 15 -3.42 22.71 15.34
CA ARG A 15 -3.66 24.12 15.69
C ARG A 15 -5.00 24.25 16.42
N PRO A 16 -5.01 24.45 17.74
CA PRO A 16 -5.95 25.33 18.39
C PRO A 16 -5.35 26.74 18.44
N LEU A 17 -6.10 27.70 17.90
CA LEU A 17 -6.03 29.15 18.11
C LEU A 17 -5.03 29.64 19.17
N LEU A 18 -3.86 30.14 18.73
CA LEU A 18 -3.06 31.11 19.49
C LEU A 18 -2.33 32.05 18.52
N ASN A 19 -2.96 33.19 18.25
CA ASN A 19 -2.34 34.53 18.22
C ASN A 19 -3.39 35.56 17.79
N GLY A 20 -4.03 36.16 18.80
CA GLY A 20 -4.79 37.40 18.71
C GLY A 20 -4.39 38.27 19.90
N THR A 21 -3.81 39.41 19.59
CA THR A 21 -3.12 40.36 20.46
C THR A 21 -3.99 40.97 21.58
N SER A 22 -3.40 41.08 22.76
CA SER A 22 -3.62 42.02 23.88
C SER A 22 -4.77 43.06 23.84
N LYS A 23 -5.63 43.05 24.89
CA LYS A 23 -5.73 44.07 25.97
C LYS A 23 -6.89 43.75 26.97
N PRO A 24 -6.90 44.34 28.20
CA PRO A 24 -7.34 43.67 29.42
C PRO A 24 -8.74 44.10 29.94
N GLY A 25 -9.35 43.28 30.81
CA GLY A 25 -10.39 43.80 31.71
C GLY A 25 -11.36 42.79 32.34
N ARG A 26 -11.10 42.51 33.62
CA ARG A 26 -12.06 42.31 34.73
C ARG A 26 -12.80 40.97 34.94
N ALA A 27 -12.60 40.55 36.20
CA ALA A 27 -13.57 40.02 37.16
C ALA A 27 -13.71 38.49 37.27
N ALA A 28 -12.88 37.95 38.15
CA ALA A 28 -13.08 36.70 38.85
C ALA A 28 -14.39 36.70 39.67
N ARG A 29 -15.09 35.57 39.66
CA ARG A 29 -15.88 35.08 40.81
C ARG A 29 -15.66 33.57 40.90
N GLY A 30 -14.91 33.16 41.92
CA GLY A 30 -14.87 31.77 42.36
C GLY A 30 -16.04 31.46 43.27
N ILE A 31 -16.44 30.19 43.33
CA ILE A 31 -17.20 29.63 44.45
C ILE A 31 -16.64 28.24 44.78
N ARG A 32 -16.44 28.06 46.10
CA ARG A 32 -15.83 26.95 46.82
C ARG A 32 -16.70 25.70 46.84
N PHE A 33 -16.03 24.56 47.05
CA PHE A 33 -16.59 23.35 47.64
C PHE A 33 -16.97 23.56 49.12
N SER A 34 -18.10 22.99 49.55
CA SER A 34 -18.40 22.73 50.97
C SER A 34 -19.19 21.44 51.15
N SER A 35 -18.71 20.62 52.07
CA SER A 35 -19.32 19.41 52.62
C SER A 35 -20.21 19.71 53.83
N SER A 36 -21.34 19.00 53.98
CA SER A 36 -21.92 18.61 55.28
C SER A 36 -23.02 17.57 55.07
N GLY A 37 -23.14 16.63 56.03
CA GLY A 37 -24.08 15.52 55.98
C GLY A 37 -25.21 15.58 57.00
N GLY A 38 -26.06 14.54 56.99
CA GLY A 38 -26.79 14.03 58.15
C GLY A 38 -28.33 14.12 58.15
N GLY A 39 -29.01 12.96 58.07
CA GLY A 39 -30.15 12.63 58.96
C GLY A 39 -31.54 12.33 58.35
N GLY A 40 -32.01 11.08 58.51
CA GLY A 40 -33.42 10.74 58.85
C GLY A 40 -34.32 10.08 57.78
N GLY A 41 -34.68 8.79 57.96
CA GLY A 41 -35.79 8.09 57.27
C GLY A 41 -37.18 8.32 57.93
N PRO A 42 -38.27 7.52 57.68
CA PRO A 42 -38.35 6.21 57.00
C PRO A 42 -39.55 5.98 56.01
N GLY A 43 -39.49 4.87 55.24
CA GLY A 43 -40.66 4.03 54.91
C GLY A 43 -41.41 4.23 53.58
N PRO A 44 -42.12 3.20 53.05
CA PRO A 44 -41.76 2.60 51.75
C PRO A 44 -42.90 2.56 50.70
N LYS A 45 -42.58 2.45 49.40
CA LYS A 45 -43.40 1.72 48.40
C LYS A 45 -42.55 1.07 47.30
N ARG A 46 -42.82 -0.22 47.07
CA ARG A 46 -42.32 -1.10 46.00
C ARG A 46 -42.96 -0.76 44.63
N LEU A 47 -42.39 -1.42 43.61
CA LEU A 47 -42.74 -1.58 42.18
C LEU A 47 -41.76 -0.79 41.30
N GLY A 48 -41.05 -1.36 40.32
CA GLY A 48 -41.04 -2.71 39.76
C GLY A 48 -39.83 -2.83 38.84
N SER A 49 -39.28 -4.03 38.78
CA SER A 49 -38.10 -4.47 38.04
C SER A 49 -38.28 -4.44 36.52
N THR A 50 -37.25 -3.99 35.80
CA THR A 50 -36.70 -4.75 34.65
C THR A 50 -35.28 -4.27 34.36
N GLN A 51 -34.32 -5.14 34.67
CA GLN A 51 -32.89 -4.93 34.48
C GLN A 51 -32.52 -5.16 33.01
N TYR A 52 -31.71 -4.26 32.47
CA TYR A 52 -30.84 -4.52 31.33
C TYR A 52 -29.68 -5.39 31.82
N GLU A 53 -29.59 -6.62 31.33
CA GLU A 53 -28.40 -7.47 31.51
C GLU A 53 -27.69 -7.63 30.17
N VAL A 54 -26.48 -7.12 30.14
CA VAL A 54 -25.46 -7.28 29.10
C VAL A 54 -24.72 -8.57 29.42
N VAL A 55 -24.85 -9.61 28.60
CA VAL A 55 -24.06 -10.84 28.76
C VAL A 55 -23.24 -11.12 27.51
N LYS A 56 -21.92 -11.14 27.70
CA LYS A 56 -20.89 -11.54 26.74
C LYS A 56 -20.65 -13.07 26.81
N TRP A 57 -20.64 -13.69 25.63
CA TRP A 57 -19.86 -14.83 25.11
C TRP A 57 -19.71 -16.16 25.89
N SER A 58 -19.94 -17.28 25.18
CA SER A 58 -19.04 -18.45 25.16
C SER A 58 -19.36 -19.40 23.98
N LEU A 59 -18.30 -19.83 23.30
CA LEU A 59 -18.21 -20.76 22.17
C LEU A 59 -18.63 -22.21 22.55
N SER A 60 -19.18 -22.97 21.59
CA SER A 60 -19.00 -24.43 21.50
C SER A 60 -19.17 -24.91 20.06
N MET A 61 -18.10 -25.52 19.53
CA MET A 61 -18.04 -26.23 18.25
C MET A 61 -18.88 -27.51 18.27
N ALA A 62 -19.53 -27.84 17.16
CA ALA A 62 -19.79 -29.21 16.76
C ALA A 62 -19.81 -29.33 15.23
N ILE A 63 -19.04 -30.29 14.72
CA ILE A 63 -18.82 -30.63 13.31
C ILE A 63 -20.04 -31.37 12.76
N GLY A 64 -20.42 -31.08 11.52
CA GLY A 64 -21.39 -31.87 10.75
C GLY A 64 -21.17 -31.70 9.25
N ILE A 65 -20.58 -32.72 8.62
CA ILE A 65 -20.36 -32.83 7.17
C ILE A 65 -21.62 -33.41 6.52
N GLY A 66 -22.06 -32.85 5.38
CA GLY A 66 -23.16 -33.43 4.60
C GLY A 66 -23.58 -32.62 3.36
N THR A 67 -22.74 -32.61 2.34
CA THR A 67 -23.01 -32.53 0.88
C THR A 67 -24.25 -31.79 0.34
N ALA A 68 -24.02 -30.74 -0.46
CA ALA A 68 -24.70 -30.55 -1.76
C ALA A 68 -23.86 -29.65 -2.70
N TRP A 69 -23.69 -30.13 -3.92
CA TRP A 69 -22.81 -29.67 -5.00
C TRP A 69 -23.48 -28.60 -5.88
N MET A 70 -22.76 -27.51 -6.20
CA MET A 70 -22.55 -26.92 -7.55
C MET A 70 -21.98 -25.48 -7.41
N PHE A 71 -20.96 -25.15 -8.20
CA PHE A 71 -20.08 -23.94 -8.19
C PHE A 71 -18.88 -23.96 -7.23
N LYS A 72 -17.96 -24.90 -7.42
CA LYS A 72 -16.68 -24.97 -6.72
C LYS A 72 -15.54 -25.13 -7.73
N ASP A 73 -15.07 -24.02 -8.31
CA ASP A 73 -13.77 -24.01 -9.02
C ASP A 73 -13.06 -22.64 -9.07
N GLN A 74 -13.49 -21.62 -8.31
CA GLN A 74 -12.80 -20.32 -8.29
C GLN A 74 -12.66 -19.63 -6.92
N ILE A 75 -13.10 -20.23 -5.80
CA ILE A 75 -13.16 -19.55 -4.49
C ILE A 75 -12.42 -20.26 -3.35
N ASP A 76 -11.98 -21.51 -3.52
CA ASP A 76 -11.30 -22.24 -2.42
C ASP A 76 -9.86 -21.80 -2.14
N ASP A 77 -9.22 -21.08 -3.07
CA ASP A 77 -7.82 -20.66 -2.93
C ASP A 77 -7.64 -19.36 -2.10
N PHE A 78 -8.71 -18.89 -1.47
CA PHE A 78 -8.72 -17.65 -0.67
C PHE A 78 -8.69 -17.91 0.84
N SER A 79 -9.15 -19.08 1.33
CA SER A 79 -9.10 -19.44 2.76
C SER A 79 -7.69 -19.81 3.23
N ASP A 80 -6.92 -20.50 2.39
CA ASP A 80 -5.56 -20.96 2.74
C ASP A 80 -4.56 -19.80 2.82
N PHE A 81 -4.88 -18.65 2.20
CA PHE A 81 -4.06 -17.44 2.29
C PHE A 81 -4.19 -16.71 3.63
N VAL A 82 -5.36 -16.73 4.27
CA VAL A 82 -5.52 -16.09 5.60
C VAL A 82 -4.76 -16.87 6.69
N ALA A 83 -4.49 -18.16 6.46
CA ALA A 83 -3.68 -18.97 7.36
C ALA A 83 -2.16 -18.76 7.16
N ALA A 84 -1.73 -18.13 6.08
CA ALA A 84 -0.33 -17.96 5.74
C ALA A 84 0.12 -16.50 5.87
N LYS A 85 1.11 -16.28 6.75
CA LYS A 85 1.79 -15.01 7.10
C LYS A 85 1.09 -14.13 8.14
N LEU A 86 1.11 -14.61 9.39
CA LEU A 86 1.38 -13.75 10.53
C LEU A 86 2.92 -13.70 10.74
N PRO A 87 3.65 -12.70 10.23
CA PRO A 87 5.04 -12.51 10.64
C PRO A 87 5.02 -11.92 12.06
N TRP A 88 4.91 -12.77 13.07
CA TRP A 88 5.54 -12.47 14.35
C TRP A 88 7.06 -12.58 14.10
N SER A 89 7.65 -11.56 13.49
CA SER A 89 9.09 -11.54 13.29
C SER A 89 9.74 -11.20 14.63
N SER A 90 10.58 -12.13 15.02
CA SER A 90 11.34 -12.18 16.25
C SER A 90 12.16 -10.89 16.44
N SER A 91 11.74 -10.02 17.33
CA SER A 91 12.70 -9.65 18.36
C SER A 91 12.94 -10.92 19.17
N ARG A 92 14.21 -11.23 19.50
CA ARG A 92 14.45 -11.97 20.74
C ARG A 92 14.01 -11.06 21.90
N SER A 93 12.71 -10.87 22.04
CA SER A 93 12.09 -11.12 23.33
C SER A 93 12.74 -12.41 23.80
N THR A 94 13.47 -12.36 24.90
CA THR A 94 13.53 -13.52 25.78
C THR A 94 12.07 -13.84 26.09
N ALA A 95 11.39 -14.52 25.16
CA ALA A 95 10.16 -15.21 25.42
C ALA A 95 10.58 -16.11 26.55
N ARG A 96 10.19 -15.71 27.76
CA ARG A 96 10.40 -16.50 28.95
C ARG A 96 9.88 -17.87 28.51
N ALA A 97 10.75 -18.86 28.48
CA ALA A 97 10.37 -20.21 28.14
C ALA A 97 9.37 -20.63 29.22
N THR A 98 8.11 -20.27 29.03
CA THR A 98 7.03 -20.70 29.88
C THR A 98 6.87 -22.15 29.51
N THR A 99 7.43 -23.02 30.33
CA THR A 99 7.06 -24.42 30.34
C THR A 99 5.54 -24.47 30.31
N ALA A 100 4.99 -25.09 29.26
CA ALA A 100 3.55 -25.24 29.12
C ALA A 100 2.98 -25.81 30.42
N GLY A 101 2.04 -25.10 31.05
CA GLY A 101 1.41 -25.51 32.31
C GLY A 101 1.92 -24.83 33.58
N VAL A 102 2.95 -23.98 33.53
CA VAL A 102 3.37 -23.16 34.69
C VAL A 102 2.87 -21.74 34.52
N VAL A 103 2.03 -21.27 35.45
CA VAL A 103 1.61 -19.87 35.53
C VAL A 103 2.86 -19.01 35.80
N PRO A 104 3.18 -18.00 34.97
CA PRO A 104 4.34 -17.15 35.20
C PRO A 104 4.26 -16.47 36.56
N ASN A 105 5.32 -16.58 37.35
CA ASN A 105 5.43 -15.82 38.59
C ASN A 105 5.83 -14.37 38.25
N LEU A 106 4.97 -13.41 38.61
CA LEU A 106 5.21 -11.97 38.45
C LEU A 106 6.14 -11.41 39.53
N ASP A 107 6.40 -12.13 40.62
CA ASP A 107 7.41 -11.73 41.61
C ASP A 107 8.82 -12.17 41.21
N ASP A 108 8.94 -13.03 40.18
CA ASP A 108 10.21 -13.50 39.63
C ASP A 108 10.83 -12.46 38.66
N HIS A 109 10.66 -11.17 38.95
CA HIS A 109 11.27 -10.07 38.20
C HIS A 109 12.59 -9.67 38.85
N GLN A 110 13.62 -10.53 38.73
CA GLN A 110 14.96 -10.17 39.18
C GLN A 110 15.46 -8.94 38.40
N GLY A 111 15.49 -7.78 39.07
CA GLY A 111 16.14 -6.57 38.57
C GLY A 111 15.24 -5.46 38.01
N TRP A 112 13.92 -5.49 38.19
CA TRP A 112 13.06 -4.33 37.92
C TRP A 112 12.99 -3.44 39.17
N ARG A 113 13.33 -2.16 39.05
CA ARG A 113 13.22 -1.20 40.17
C ARG A 113 12.03 -0.27 39.95
N HIS A 114 11.38 0.15 41.03
CA HIS A 114 10.19 1.02 40.95
C HIS A 114 10.52 2.49 40.63
N ASP A 115 11.80 2.87 40.64
CA ASP A 115 12.30 4.21 40.35
C ASP A 115 12.88 4.36 38.93
N GLU A 116 12.93 3.28 38.15
CA GLU A 116 13.50 3.28 36.79
C GLU A 116 12.57 2.59 35.78
N VAL A 117 12.29 3.26 34.66
CA VAL A 117 11.59 2.66 33.51
C VAL A 117 12.64 2.03 32.59
N LYS A 118 12.59 0.71 32.42
CA LYS A 118 13.42 0.00 31.44
C LYS A 118 12.75 0.02 30.06
N TYR A 119 13.39 0.69 29.10
CA TYR A 119 12.95 0.73 27.71
C TYR A 119 13.59 -0.40 26.91
N THR A 120 12.86 -0.93 25.93
CA THR A 120 13.46 -1.77 24.88
C THR A 120 14.47 -0.93 24.11
N PRO A 121 15.68 -1.45 23.84
CA PRO A 121 16.67 -0.72 23.06
C PRO A 121 16.15 -0.46 21.63
N ALA A 122 16.57 0.67 21.06
CA ALA A 122 16.39 0.92 19.63
C ALA A 122 17.09 -0.16 18.79
N PRO A 123 16.59 -0.47 17.57
CA PRO A 123 17.22 -1.44 16.69
C PRO A 123 18.69 -1.05 16.42
N SER A 124 19.56 -2.05 16.38
CA SER A 124 20.95 -1.89 15.93
C SER A 124 21.03 -1.69 14.41
N ALA A 125 22.20 -1.33 13.89
CA ALA A 125 22.43 -1.27 12.43
C ALA A 125 22.25 -2.64 11.76
N GLU A 126 22.57 -3.73 12.47
CA GLU A 126 22.32 -5.11 12.03
C GLU A 126 20.82 -5.41 12.00
N ASP A 127 20.07 -5.01 13.03
CA ASP A 127 18.61 -5.15 13.05
C ASP A 127 17.95 -4.40 11.90
N VAL A 128 18.37 -3.16 11.63
CA VAL A 128 17.87 -2.39 10.50
C VAL A 128 18.13 -3.10 9.17
N THR A 129 19.36 -3.59 8.98
CA THR A 129 19.70 -4.33 7.76
C THR A 129 18.85 -5.58 7.63
N ARG A 130 18.65 -6.34 8.71
CA ARG A 130 17.75 -7.50 8.73
C ARG A 130 16.30 -7.11 8.41
N MET A 131 15.76 -6.07 9.04
CA MET A 131 14.38 -5.60 8.84
C MET A 131 14.12 -5.19 7.39
N LEU A 132 15.05 -4.45 6.77
CA LEU A 132 14.91 -4.03 5.37
C LEU A 132 15.04 -5.18 4.38
N ASN A 133 15.79 -6.24 4.73
CA ASN A 133 15.96 -7.42 3.88
C ASN A 133 14.92 -8.52 4.13
N GLU A 134 14.08 -8.41 5.17
CA GLU A 134 13.12 -9.46 5.56
C GLU A 134 12.07 -9.73 4.46
N GLY A 135 11.61 -8.67 3.78
CA GLY A 135 10.72 -8.74 2.63
C GLY A 135 11.42 -8.65 1.28
N ALA A 136 12.74 -8.83 1.23
CA ALA A 136 13.52 -8.66 0.01
C ALA A 136 13.77 -9.98 -0.73
N SER A 137 13.82 -9.93 -2.06
CA SER A 137 14.14 -11.06 -2.93
C SER A 137 14.75 -10.56 -4.24
N SER A 138 15.62 -11.38 -4.83
CA SER A 138 16.29 -11.12 -6.10
C SER A 138 16.04 -12.28 -7.05
N TYR A 139 15.77 -11.99 -8.31
CA TYR A 139 15.39 -12.97 -9.32
C TYR A 139 16.22 -12.79 -10.58
N ALA A 140 16.84 -13.87 -11.07
CA ALA A 140 17.48 -13.87 -12.37
C ALA A 140 16.41 -13.92 -13.49
N ALA A 141 16.70 -13.30 -14.64
CA ALA A 141 15.79 -13.26 -15.79
C ALA A 141 15.39 -14.63 -16.36
N GLY A 142 16.16 -15.67 -16.05
CA GLY A 142 15.94 -17.01 -16.59
C GLY A 142 16.15 -17.03 -18.11
N THR A 143 15.10 -17.33 -18.87
CA THR A 143 15.16 -17.54 -20.33
C THR A 143 14.56 -16.39 -21.15
N VAL A 144 14.15 -15.29 -20.51
CA VAL A 144 13.53 -14.14 -21.20
C VAL A 144 14.62 -13.22 -21.74
N SER A 145 14.62 -12.96 -23.04
CA SER A 145 15.64 -12.15 -23.70
C SER A 145 15.60 -10.67 -23.29
N SER A 146 16.79 -10.08 -23.24
CA SER A 146 17.01 -8.67 -22.87
C SER A 146 16.46 -8.28 -21.48
N LEU A 147 16.19 -9.25 -20.61
CA LEU A 147 15.99 -9.08 -19.18
C LEU A 147 17.23 -9.63 -18.48
N ALA A 148 17.78 -8.91 -17.50
CA ALA A 148 18.97 -9.36 -16.76
C ALA A 148 18.60 -10.00 -15.42
N ASP A 149 18.09 -9.19 -14.50
CA ASP A 149 17.59 -9.58 -13.19
C ASP A 149 16.56 -8.56 -12.71
N TYR A 150 15.91 -8.86 -11.59
CA TYR A 150 15.10 -7.88 -10.89
C TYR A 150 15.09 -8.13 -9.40
N ASP A 151 15.00 -7.05 -8.66
CA ASP A 151 15.01 -6.99 -7.21
C ASP A 151 13.66 -6.52 -6.71
N VAL A 152 13.17 -7.14 -5.63
CA VAL A 152 11.95 -6.74 -4.93
C VAL A 152 12.27 -6.54 -3.46
N ALA A 153 11.64 -5.54 -2.83
CA ALA A 153 11.60 -5.38 -1.39
C ALA A 153 10.23 -4.88 -0.96
N GLN A 154 9.78 -5.31 0.22
CA GLN A 154 8.57 -4.82 0.88
C GLN A 154 8.86 -4.53 2.36
N LEU A 155 8.47 -3.35 2.83
CA LEU A 155 8.59 -2.92 4.22
C LEU A 155 7.22 -2.45 4.72
N ALA A 156 6.68 -3.18 5.69
CA ALA A 156 5.41 -2.83 6.29
C ALA A 156 5.51 -1.66 7.29
N SER A 157 4.48 -0.84 7.28
CA SER A 157 4.09 0.16 8.26
C SER A 157 2.77 -0.24 8.95
N ASN A 158 1.83 -0.79 8.18
CA ASN A 158 0.59 -1.35 8.69
C ASN A 158 0.74 -2.82 9.10
N SER A 159 -0.23 -3.35 9.85
CA SER A 159 -0.27 -4.78 10.19
C SER A 159 -1.71 -5.30 10.12
N PRO A 160 -2.06 -6.12 9.11
CA PRO A 160 -1.22 -6.51 7.97
C PRO A 160 -0.76 -5.32 7.10
N CYS A 161 0.32 -5.51 6.33
CA CYS A 161 0.74 -4.57 5.29
C CYS A 161 -0.40 -4.44 4.27
N GLU A 162 -0.74 -3.21 3.88
CA GLU A 162 -1.79 -2.95 2.89
C GLU A 162 -1.24 -2.97 1.46
N ASP A 163 0.06 -2.74 1.29
CA ASP A 163 0.76 -2.96 0.02
C ASP A 163 0.81 -4.45 -0.39
N ALA A 164 0.75 -4.70 -1.68
CA ALA A 164 1.05 -5.98 -2.28
C ALA A 164 1.81 -5.83 -3.61
N TYR A 165 2.37 -6.92 -4.12
CA TYR A 165 2.99 -6.93 -5.44
C TYR A 165 2.77 -8.27 -6.14
N LEU A 166 2.89 -8.26 -7.47
CA LEU A 166 3.01 -9.46 -8.28
C LEU A 166 4.16 -9.32 -9.25
N HIS A 167 4.71 -10.45 -9.66
CA HIS A 167 5.69 -10.53 -10.73
C HIS A 167 5.66 -11.94 -11.34
N GLY A 168 5.98 -12.06 -12.62
CA GLY A 168 6.14 -13.38 -13.25
C GLY A 168 5.96 -13.38 -14.75
N ARG A 169 6.34 -14.51 -15.35
CA ARG A 169 6.15 -14.78 -16.77
C ARG A 169 4.73 -15.21 -17.09
N PHE A 170 4.28 -14.90 -18.30
CA PHE A 170 3.07 -15.48 -18.88
C PHE A 170 3.20 -15.68 -20.38
N SER A 171 2.49 -16.68 -20.89
CA SER A 171 2.52 -17.01 -22.31
C SER A 171 2.07 -15.82 -23.16
N ASN A 172 2.87 -15.50 -24.18
CA ASN A 172 2.49 -14.53 -25.20
C ASN A 172 1.13 -14.94 -25.82
N PRO A 173 0.07 -14.12 -25.70
CA PRO A 173 -1.27 -14.45 -26.18
C PRO A 173 -1.35 -14.73 -27.69
N TRP A 174 -0.41 -14.19 -28.46
CA TRP A 174 -0.37 -14.31 -29.91
C TRP A 174 0.71 -15.25 -30.42
N LYS A 175 1.29 -16.08 -29.53
CA LYS A 175 2.34 -17.02 -29.89
C LYS A 175 1.88 -17.96 -31.00
N ASP A 176 2.46 -17.80 -32.19
CA ASP A 176 2.30 -18.74 -33.29
C ASP A 176 3.33 -19.85 -33.14
N GLY A 177 2.87 -21.08 -32.89
CA GLY A 177 3.73 -22.26 -32.70
C GLY A 177 4.64 -22.58 -33.89
N SER A 178 4.49 -21.89 -35.03
CA SER A 178 5.37 -21.98 -36.19
C SER A 178 6.58 -21.02 -36.14
N LYS A 179 6.63 -20.05 -35.22
CA LYS A 179 7.74 -19.10 -35.07
C LYS A 179 8.52 -19.36 -33.78
N GLU A 180 9.72 -19.93 -33.92
CA GLU A 180 10.62 -20.28 -32.82
C GLU A 180 11.06 -19.11 -31.91
N LYS A 181 10.78 -17.85 -32.28
CA LYS A 181 11.27 -16.64 -31.58
C LYS A 181 10.25 -15.92 -30.68
N GLU A 182 9.00 -16.37 -30.60
CA GLU A 182 8.01 -15.68 -29.77
C GLU A 182 8.09 -16.16 -28.31
N GLU A 183 8.71 -15.32 -27.49
CA GLU A 183 8.98 -15.56 -26.07
C GLU A 183 7.79 -15.21 -25.17
N ASP A 184 7.78 -15.78 -23.97
CA ASP A 184 6.82 -15.42 -22.92
C ASP A 184 7.03 -13.97 -22.49
N TRP A 185 5.93 -13.28 -22.19
CA TRP A 185 5.97 -11.92 -21.67
C TRP A 185 6.21 -11.94 -20.17
N MET A 186 6.67 -10.81 -19.64
CA MET A 186 6.81 -10.60 -18.20
C MET A 186 5.80 -9.58 -17.69
N ALA A 187 5.34 -9.78 -16.46
CA ALA A 187 4.51 -8.84 -15.73
C ALA A 187 5.16 -8.50 -14.39
N TRP A 188 5.10 -7.22 -14.01
CA TRP A 188 5.39 -6.74 -12.66
C TRP A 188 4.30 -5.76 -12.25
N ALA A 189 3.80 -5.86 -11.03
CA ALA A 189 2.87 -4.88 -10.51
C ALA A 189 3.08 -4.59 -9.04
N VAL A 190 2.81 -3.36 -8.63
CA VAL A 190 2.67 -2.96 -7.23
C VAL A 190 1.25 -2.45 -6.98
N PHE A 191 0.74 -2.77 -5.81
CA PHE A 191 -0.60 -2.42 -5.35
C PHE A 191 -0.47 -1.74 -4.01
N ASP A 192 -0.93 -0.51 -3.92
CA ASP A 192 -0.98 0.26 -2.68
C ASP A 192 -2.41 0.11 -2.15
N GLY A 193 -2.57 -0.58 -1.02
CA GLY A 193 -3.88 -0.86 -0.45
C GLY A 193 -4.23 0.17 0.62
N HIS A 194 -5.53 0.44 0.79
CA HIS A 194 -5.99 1.33 1.85
C HIS A 194 -7.36 0.92 2.39
N CYS A 195 -7.58 1.26 3.66
CA CYS A 195 -8.77 0.85 4.42
C CYS A 195 -8.91 -0.69 4.51
N GLY A 196 -7.77 -1.39 4.50
CA GLY A 196 -7.66 -2.83 4.41
C GLY A 196 -6.73 -3.28 3.29
N TRP A 197 -6.17 -4.47 3.44
CA TRP A 197 -5.27 -5.13 2.48
C TRP A 197 -6.02 -6.01 1.47
N GLN A 198 -7.33 -6.19 1.63
CA GLN A 198 -8.10 -7.22 0.91
C GLN A 198 -8.15 -6.97 -0.60
N THR A 199 -8.24 -5.71 -1.02
CA THR A 199 -8.28 -5.35 -2.45
C THR A 199 -6.93 -5.55 -3.10
N SER A 200 -5.85 -5.03 -2.51
CA SER A 200 -4.48 -5.20 -3.03
C SER A 200 -4.10 -6.68 -3.10
N ALA A 201 -4.42 -7.48 -2.08
CA ALA A 201 -4.19 -8.92 -2.11
C ALA A 201 -5.04 -9.66 -3.16
N LEU A 202 -6.31 -9.27 -3.37
CA LEU A 202 -7.11 -9.85 -4.44
C LEU A 202 -6.50 -9.58 -5.81
N LEU A 203 -5.97 -8.38 -6.04
CA LEU A 203 -5.35 -7.99 -7.31
C LEU A 203 -4.12 -8.86 -7.65
N THR A 204 -3.35 -9.30 -6.65
CA THR A 204 -2.22 -10.23 -6.89
C THR A 204 -2.62 -11.54 -7.57
N LYS A 205 -3.87 -11.97 -7.37
CA LYS A 205 -4.41 -13.23 -7.89
C LYS A 205 -5.27 -13.03 -9.13
N GLN A 206 -6.12 -11.99 -9.12
CA GLN A 206 -7.20 -11.84 -10.09
C GLN A 206 -6.88 -10.91 -11.25
N LEU A 207 -5.94 -9.96 -11.11
CA LEU A 207 -5.69 -8.99 -12.18
C LEU A 207 -5.14 -9.65 -13.45
N MET A 208 -4.11 -10.50 -13.32
CA MET A 208 -3.48 -11.12 -14.48
C MET A 208 -4.40 -12.08 -15.27
N PRO A 209 -5.28 -12.89 -14.65
CA PRO A 209 -6.32 -13.62 -15.39
C PRO A 209 -7.19 -12.73 -16.29
N PHE A 210 -7.64 -11.58 -15.81
CA PHE A 210 -8.45 -10.64 -16.60
C PHE A 210 -7.63 -9.99 -17.72
N VAL A 211 -6.37 -9.62 -17.44
CA VAL A 211 -5.44 -9.09 -18.45
C VAL A 211 -5.19 -10.11 -19.55
N LYS A 212 -4.85 -11.35 -19.21
CA LYS A 212 -4.62 -12.42 -20.20
C LYS A 212 -5.85 -12.63 -21.07
N LYS A 213 -7.04 -12.68 -20.47
CA LYS A 213 -8.29 -12.85 -21.22
C LYS A 213 -8.53 -11.67 -22.17
N ALA A 214 -8.36 -10.43 -21.71
CA ALA A 214 -8.55 -9.24 -22.54
C ALA A 214 -7.55 -9.17 -23.71
N LEU A 215 -6.29 -9.59 -23.49
CA LEU A 215 -5.30 -9.67 -24.57
C LEU A 215 -5.65 -10.76 -25.59
N GLN A 216 -6.11 -11.92 -25.13
CA GLN A 216 -6.56 -13.02 -26.01
C GLN A 216 -7.80 -12.65 -26.86
N ASP A 217 -8.63 -11.73 -26.36
CA ASP A 217 -9.81 -11.24 -27.08
C ASP A 217 -9.45 -10.25 -28.20
N ILE A 218 -8.17 -9.87 -28.35
CA ILE A 218 -7.71 -9.10 -29.51
C ILE A 218 -7.64 -10.04 -30.72
N HIS A 219 -8.58 -9.87 -31.65
CA HIS A 219 -8.69 -10.71 -32.86
C HIS A 219 -7.58 -10.48 -33.91
N SER A 220 -6.80 -9.39 -33.80
CA SER A 220 -5.67 -9.13 -34.69
C SER A 220 -4.50 -10.06 -34.36
N LYS A 221 -3.89 -10.67 -35.38
CA LYS A 221 -2.64 -11.43 -35.24
C LYS A 221 -1.42 -10.55 -34.93
N ASN A 222 -1.51 -9.26 -35.25
CA ASN A 222 -0.48 -8.25 -34.98
C ASN A 222 -1.17 -7.10 -34.24
N PRO A 223 -1.39 -7.21 -32.92
CA PRO A 223 -2.02 -6.15 -32.14
C PRO A 223 -1.16 -4.88 -32.18
N THR A 224 -1.82 -3.72 -32.27
CA THR A 224 -1.15 -2.42 -32.10
C THR A 224 -1.04 -2.08 -30.62
N ASP A 225 -0.19 -1.10 -30.27
CA ASP A 225 -0.11 -0.57 -28.90
C ASP A 225 -1.47 -0.07 -28.41
N ALA A 226 -2.29 0.50 -29.31
CA ALA A 226 -3.65 0.95 -28.98
C ALA A 226 -4.58 -0.21 -28.62
N ASP A 227 -4.48 -1.34 -29.32
CA ASP A 227 -5.26 -2.54 -29.00
C ASP A 227 -4.89 -3.08 -27.62
N ILE A 228 -3.59 -3.16 -27.31
CA ILE A 228 -3.07 -3.59 -26.01
C ILE A 228 -3.53 -2.64 -24.90
N ASN A 229 -3.46 -1.33 -25.14
CA ASN A 229 -3.92 -0.31 -24.19
C ASN A 229 -5.43 -0.48 -23.89
N GLN A 230 -6.25 -0.71 -24.92
CA GLN A 230 -7.68 -0.95 -24.76
C GLN A 230 -7.96 -2.25 -23.99
N ALA A 231 -7.19 -3.32 -24.25
CA ALA A 231 -7.31 -4.57 -23.50
C ALA A 231 -6.96 -4.40 -22.02
N LEU A 232 -5.90 -3.65 -21.69
CA LEU A 232 -5.53 -3.32 -20.32
C LEU A 232 -6.61 -2.51 -19.62
N GLN A 233 -7.15 -1.48 -20.29
CA GLN A 233 -8.26 -0.70 -19.77
C GLN A 233 -9.49 -1.56 -19.47
N THR A 234 -9.83 -2.45 -20.42
CA THR A 234 -10.97 -3.37 -20.30
C THR A 234 -10.77 -4.35 -19.15
N ALA A 235 -9.58 -4.92 -18.99
CA ALA A 235 -9.27 -5.85 -17.92
C ALA A 235 -9.44 -5.21 -16.53
N PHE A 236 -8.90 -4.00 -16.37
CA PHE A 236 -8.96 -3.26 -15.11
C PHE A 236 -10.40 -2.88 -14.76
N THR A 237 -11.12 -2.25 -15.68
CA THR A 237 -12.50 -1.82 -15.40
C THR A 237 -13.42 -3.01 -15.20
N ARG A 238 -13.26 -4.09 -15.97
CA ARG A 238 -14.11 -5.28 -15.83
C ARG A 238 -13.92 -5.98 -14.49
N LEU A 239 -12.67 -6.11 -14.01
CA LEU A 239 -12.42 -6.68 -12.68
C LEU A 239 -13.04 -5.81 -11.59
N ASP A 240 -12.84 -4.49 -11.64
CA ASP A 240 -13.42 -3.57 -10.67
C ASP A 240 -14.95 -3.56 -10.71
N ASP A 241 -15.55 -3.51 -11.91
CA ASP A 241 -16.99 -3.61 -12.09
C ASP A 241 -17.53 -4.88 -11.44
N MET A 242 -16.85 -6.03 -11.61
CA MET A 242 -17.26 -7.27 -10.93
C MET A 242 -17.20 -7.16 -9.40
N LEU A 243 -16.24 -6.44 -8.81
CA LEU A 243 -16.20 -6.22 -7.36
C LEU A 243 -17.32 -5.28 -6.89
N ILE A 244 -17.57 -4.21 -7.65
CA ILE A 244 -18.49 -3.14 -7.27
C ILE A 244 -19.95 -3.50 -7.53
N THR A 245 -20.27 -4.01 -8.72
CA THR A 245 -21.66 -4.31 -9.10
C THR A 245 -22.17 -5.60 -8.45
N SER A 246 -21.28 -6.53 -8.08
CA SER A 246 -21.69 -7.78 -7.40
C SER A 246 -22.12 -7.56 -5.95
N ALA A 247 -21.84 -6.40 -5.35
CA ALA A 247 -22.17 -6.14 -3.94
C ALA A 247 -23.68 -6.28 -3.66
N GLN A 248 -24.54 -5.76 -4.54
CA GLN A 248 -25.98 -5.88 -4.38
C GLN A 248 -26.46 -7.34 -4.51
N ALA A 249 -26.02 -8.03 -5.55
CA ALA A 249 -26.34 -9.45 -5.75
C ALA A 249 -25.83 -10.31 -4.57
N THR A 250 -24.68 -9.97 -3.99
CA THR A 250 -24.10 -10.67 -2.85
C THR A 250 -24.98 -10.54 -1.60
N ILE A 251 -25.48 -9.34 -1.30
CA ILE A 251 -26.32 -9.14 -0.10
C ILE A 251 -27.73 -9.72 -0.27
N GLU A 252 -28.24 -9.78 -1.50
CA GLU A 252 -29.55 -10.35 -1.85
C GLU A 252 -29.52 -11.88 -2.04
N GLY A 253 -28.35 -12.44 -2.38
CA GLY A 253 -28.18 -13.86 -2.63
C GLY A 253 -28.22 -14.74 -1.37
N ASP A 254 -28.32 -16.05 -1.59
CA ASP A 254 -28.45 -17.09 -0.55
C ASP A 254 -27.11 -17.57 0.03
N HIS A 255 -26.16 -16.65 0.20
CA HIS A 255 -24.86 -16.95 0.81
C HIS A 255 -24.92 -16.84 2.33
N SER A 256 -24.09 -17.62 3.03
CA SER A 256 -23.89 -17.46 4.47
C SER A 256 -23.36 -16.05 4.77
N PHE A 257 -23.61 -15.52 5.99
CA PHE A 257 -23.11 -14.20 6.35
C PHE A 257 -21.57 -14.07 6.22
N PRO A 258 -20.75 -15.02 6.68
CA PRO A 258 -19.30 -14.99 6.44
C PRO A 258 -18.91 -14.94 4.96
N ASP A 259 -19.59 -15.70 4.09
CA ASP A 259 -19.31 -15.70 2.65
C ASP A 259 -19.68 -14.37 2.00
N LYS A 260 -20.79 -13.76 2.43
CA LYS A 260 -21.17 -12.41 1.99
C LYS A 260 -20.08 -11.41 2.37
N ILE A 261 -19.61 -11.43 3.62
CA ILE A 261 -18.53 -10.54 4.07
C ILE A 261 -17.27 -10.75 3.23
N ARG A 262 -16.85 -11.99 3.02
CA ARG A 262 -15.64 -12.31 2.24
C ARG A 262 -15.71 -11.77 0.80
N ARG A 263 -16.88 -11.83 0.17
CA ARG A 263 -17.13 -11.31 -1.18
C ARG A 263 -17.15 -9.77 -1.22
N LEU A 264 -17.60 -9.13 -0.15
CA LEU A 264 -17.72 -7.67 -0.05
C LEU A 264 -16.43 -6.97 0.38
N GLU A 265 -15.56 -7.63 1.15
CA GLU A 265 -14.32 -7.06 1.69
C GLU A 265 -13.44 -6.34 0.65
N PRO A 266 -13.14 -6.92 -0.54
CA PRO A 266 -12.38 -6.21 -1.57
C PRO A 266 -13.11 -5.02 -2.20
N GLY A 267 -14.44 -4.98 -2.10
CA GLY A 267 -15.23 -3.81 -2.46
C GLY A 267 -15.24 -2.74 -1.36
N PHE A 268 -15.05 -3.11 -0.10
CA PHE A 268 -14.96 -2.16 1.02
C PHE A 268 -13.59 -1.49 1.13
N ALA A 269 -12.52 -2.26 0.97
CA ALA A 269 -11.15 -1.75 0.88
C ALA A 269 -10.91 -1.15 -0.52
N GLY A 270 -9.83 -0.39 -0.67
CA GLY A 270 -9.40 0.16 -1.94
C GLY A 270 -7.97 -0.20 -2.26
N SER A 271 -7.58 -0.07 -3.52
CA SER A 271 -6.17 -0.19 -3.89
C SER A 271 -5.84 0.56 -5.18
N CYS A 272 -4.69 1.24 -5.18
CA CYS A 272 -4.02 1.66 -6.41
C CYS A 272 -3.39 0.43 -7.09
N ALA A 273 -3.19 0.49 -8.40
CA ALA A 273 -2.58 -0.57 -9.17
C ALA A 273 -1.70 0.00 -10.28
N LEU A 274 -0.44 -0.42 -10.28
CA LEU A 274 0.52 -0.11 -11.34
C LEU A 274 1.04 -1.41 -11.91
N LEU A 275 0.66 -1.75 -13.13
CA LEU A 275 1.06 -2.96 -13.84
C LEU A 275 1.93 -2.61 -15.03
N ALA A 276 3.11 -3.22 -15.14
CA ALA A 276 3.96 -3.19 -16.32
C ALA A 276 3.99 -4.56 -16.98
N LEU A 277 3.68 -4.60 -18.28
CA LEU A 277 3.87 -5.76 -19.15
C LEU A 277 5.06 -5.52 -20.07
N TYR A 278 5.99 -6.47 -20.11
CA TYR A 278 7.15 -6.42 -21.00
C TYR A 278 7.04 -7.45 -22.11
N ASN A 279 7.12 -6.94 -23.34
CA ASN A 279 7.27 -7.74 -24.54
C ASN A 279 8.77 -7.83 -24.93
N PRO A 280 9.43 -8.99 -24.73
CA PRO A 280 10.84 -9.16 -25.06
C PRO A 280 11.13 -9.05 -26.57
N THR A 281 10.17 -9.40 -27.43
CA THR A 281 10.37 -9.39 -28.88
C THR A 281 10.50 -7.95 -29.42
N THR A 282 9.70 -7.03 -28.88
CA THR A 282 9.69 -5.62 -29.31
C THR A 282 10.41 -4.69 -28.34
N LYS A 283 10.99 -5.24 -27.25
CA LYS A 283 11.58 -4.49 -26.13
C LYS A 283 10.67 -3.36 -25.63
N SER A 284 9.37 -3.65 -25.53
CA SER A 284 8.35 -2.64 -25.21
C SER A 284 7.73 -2.91 -23.84
N LEU A 285 7.53 -1.84 -23.07
CA LEU A 285 6.80 -1.84 -21.81
C LEU A 285 5.43 -1.20 -22.01
N HIS A 286 4.36 -1.92 -21.67
CA HIS A 286 3.01 -1.38 -21.55
C HIS A 286 2.68 -1.22 -20.08
N ILE A 287 2.51 0.02 -19.61
CA ILE A 287 2.38 0.36 -18.20
C ILE A 287 1.00 0.96 -17.96
N ALA A 288 0.16 0.25 -17.21
CA ALA A 288 -1.19 0.66 -16.80
C ALA A 288 -1.16 1.18 -15.36
N SER A 289 -1.48 2.46 -15.18
CA SER A 289 -1.50 3.13 -13.86
C SER A 289 -2.91 3.55 -13.45
N THR A 290 -3.35 3.04 -12.31
CA THR A 290 -4.60 3.38 -11.61
C THR A 290 -4.23 3.80 -10.18
N GLY A 291 -4.04 5.09 -9.95
CA GLY A 291 -3.68 5.64 -8.64
C GLY A 291 -2.33 6.37 -8.65
N ASP A 292 -1.68 6.40 -7.51
CA ASP A 292 -0.46 7.20 -7.23
C ASP A 292 0.80 6.37 -6.97
N CYS A 293 0.75 5.06 -7.23
CA CYS A 293 1.97 4.30 -7.52
C CYS A 293 2.63 4.82 -8.80
N ARG A 294 3.97 4.77 -8.87
CA ARG A 294 4.73 5.26 -10.03
C ARG A 294 5.73 4.24 -10.59
N ALA A 295 5.80 4.18 -11.92
CA ALA A 295 6.87 3.53 -12.67
C ALA A 295 7.81 4.59 -13.24
N VAL A 296 9.12 4.39 -13.10
CA VAL A 296 10.17 5.27 -13.64
C VAL A 296 11.18 4.42 -14.39
N VAL A 297 11.50 4.79 -15.63
CA VAL A 297 12.57 4.15 -16.43
C VAL A 297 13.83 5.01 -16.34
N GLY A 298 14.90 4.41 -15.83
CA GLY A 298 16.25 4.95 -15.88
C GLY A 298 17.01 4.41 -17.09
N SER A 299 17.77 5.25 -17.77
CA SER A 299 18.67 4.80 -18.85
C SER A 299 20.01 5.50 -18.75
N LYS A 300 21.07 4.77 -19.09
CA LYS A 300 22.43 5.33 -19.12
C LYS A 300 22.64 6.05 -20.46
N ASP A 301 22.95 7.33 -20.39
CA ASP A 301 23.44 8.07 -21.55
C ASP A 301 24.85 7.56 -21.89
N ASN A 302 25.04 7.02 -23.09
CA ASN A 302 26.33 6.48 -23.53
C ASN A 302 27.40 7.56 -23.72
N ALA A 303 27.01 8.79 -24.05
CA ALA A 303 27.92 9.91 -24.25
C ALA A 303 28.36 10.53 -22.93
N GLU A 304 27.40 10.83 -22.04
CA GLU A 304 27.67 11.46 -20.74
C GLU A 304 28.02 10.46 -19.63
N LYS A 305 27.83 9.15 -19.88
CA LYS A 305 27.93 8.06 -18.88
C LYS A 305 27.07 8.30 -17.64
N LYS A 306 26.00 9.09 -17.77
CA LYS A 306 25.12 9.52 -16.69
C LYS A 306 23.77 8.81 -16.77
N TRP A 307 23.23 8.41 -15.62
CA TRP A 307 21.87 7.88 -15.54
C TRP A 307 20.85 9.01 -15.51
N THR A 308 19.79 8.87 -16.31
CA THR A 308 18.70 9.85 -16.38
C THR A 308 17.35 9.14 -16.39
N ALA A 309 16.34 9.78 -15.78
CA ALA A 309 14.96 9.33 -15.87
C ALA A 309 14.44 9.67 -17.28
N THR A 310 14.21 8.66 -18.10
CA THR A 310 13.79 8.82 -19.50
C THR A 310 12.28 8.70 -19.69
N PHE A 311 11.59 8.12 -18.70
CA PHE A 311 10.15 8.02 -18.66
C PHE A 311 9.66 7.91 -17.21
N GLU A 312 8.51 8.48 -16.91
CA GLU A 312 7.75 8.21 -15.69
C GLU A 312 6.24 8.22 -15.96
N THR A 313 5.49 7.41 -15.22
CA THR A 313 4.02 7.52 -15.21
C THR A 313 3.57 8.73 -14.39
N VAL A 314 2.47 9.36 -14.78
CA VAL A 314 1.87 10.47 -14.00
C VAL A 314 0.98 9.90 -12.90
N ASP A 315 1.15 10.35 -11.66
CA ASP A 315 0.29 9.97 -10.54
C ASP A 315 -1.15 10.44 -10.79
N GLN A 316 -2.11 9.55 -10.62
CA GLN A 316 -3.53 9.79 -10.87
C GLN A 316 -4.21 10.32 -9.60
N THR A 317 -3.87 11.55 -9.20
CA THR A 317 -4.42 12.23 -8.01
C THR A 317 -5.29 13.42 -8.39
N GLY A 318 -5.99 14.02 -7.43
CA GLY A 318 -6.70 15.28 -7.65
C GLY A 318 -5.78 16.49 -7.93
N ALA A 319 -4.46 16.32 -7.86
CA ALA A 319 -3.47 17.34 -8.20
C ALA A 319 -3.07 17.30 -9.68
N ASN A 320 -3.28 16.17 -10.37
CA ASN A 320 -3.06 16.00 -11.80
C ASN A 320 -4.08 16.83 -12.61
N GLU A 321 -3.62 17.64 -13.57
CA GLU A 321 -4.49 18.50 -14.38
C GLU A 321 -5.48 17.69 -15.25
N ASP A 322 -5.07 16.56 -15.82
CA ASP A 322 -5.97 15.70 -16.60
C ASP A 322 -7.09 15.12 -15.72
N GLU A 323 -6.77 14.75 -14.48
CA GLU A 323 -7.76 14.27 -13.52
C GLU A 323 -8.68 15.39 -13.03
N LYS A 324 -8.13 16.60 -12.82
CA LYS A 324 -8.96 17.79 -12.49
C LYS A 324 -9.96 18.07 -13.61
N ASP A 325 -9.52 18.04 -14.85
CA ASP A 325 -10.38 18.33 -15.99
C ASP A 325 -11.42 17.22 -16.21
N ARG A 326 -11.03 15.95 -16.05
CA ARG A 326 -11.95 14.81 -16.04
C ARG A 326 -13.04 14.96 -14.98
N ILE A 327 -12.66 15.32 -13.76
CA ILE A 327 -13.59 15.46 -12.63
C ILE A 327 -14.48 16.69 -12.78
N ARG A 328 -13.93 17.86 -13.15
CA ARG A 328 -14.71 19.09 -13.41
C ARG A 328 -15.74 18.89 -14.52
N LYS A 329 -15.36 18.16 -15.59
CA LYS A 329 -16.29 17.83 -16.68
C LYS A 329 -17.41 16.89 -16.23
N LYS A 330 -17.10 15.90 -15.39
CA LYS A 330 -18.08 14.93 -14.89
C LYS A 330 -19.00 15.52 -13.81
N PHE A 331 -18.48 16.41 -12.98
CA PHE A 331 -19.16 16.99 -11.83
C PHE A 331 -19.02 18.52 -11.81
N PRO A 332 -19.58 19.24 -12.81
CA PRO A 332 -19.42 20.69 -12.93
C PRO A 332 -20.01 21.47 -11.75
N ASP A 333 -21.01 20.90 -11.07
CA ASP A 333 -21.71 21.52 -9.94
C ASP A 333 -21.11 21.16 -8.57
N GLU A 334 -19.97 20.46 -8.52
CA GLU A 334 -19.31 20.03 -7.28
C GLU A 334 -17.80 20.40 -7.27
N PRO A 335 -17.43 21.68 -7.41
CA PRO A 335 -16.04 22.11 -7.49
C PRO A 335 -15.19 21.74 -6.26
N GLN A 336 -15.83 21.56 -5.10
CA GLN A 336 -15.19 21.16 -3.85
C GLN A 336 -14.63 19.74 -3.87
N ILE A 337 -15.00 18.90 -4.85
CA ILE A 337 -14.44 17.54 -5.01
C ILE A 337 -12.92 17.57 -5.01
N LEU A 338 -12.31 18.57 -5.66
CA LEU A 338 -10.86 18.66 -5.90
C LEU A 338 -10.09 19.43 -4.82
N ALA A 339 -10.72 19.75 -3.69
CA ALA A 339 -10.11 20.55 -2.64
C ALA A 339 -8.79 19.93 -2.14
N GLY A 340 -7.71 20.72 -2.17
CA GLY A 340 -6.38 20.28 -1.73
C GLY A 340 -5.69 19.30 -2.68
N GLY A 341 -6.13 19.18 -3.94
CA GLY A 341 -5.54 18.25 -4.90
C GLY A 341 -5.93 16.79 -4.63
N ARG A 342 -7.07 16.56 -3.98
CA ARG A 342 -7.57 15.27 -3.53
C ARG A 342 -9.02 15.11 -3.98
N ILE A 343 -9.50 13.89 -4.23
CA ILE A 343 -10.90 13.61 -4.55
C ILE A 343 -11.66 13.41 -3.24
N TRP A 344 -12.39 14.43 -2.78
CA TRP A 344 -13.07 14.38 -1.48
C TRP A 344 -12.11 13.95 -0.35
N GLY A 345 -10.88 14.46 -0.35
CA GLY A 345 -9.85 14.09 0.64
C GLY A 345 -9.11 12.78 0.37
N MET A 346 -9.55 11.95 -0.59
CA MET A 346 -8.78 10.81 -1.10
C MET A 346 -7.61 11.30 -1.95
N GLN A 347 -6.42 10.76 -1.71
CA GLN A 347 -5.24 11.10 -2.50
C GLN A 347 -5.39 10.58 -3.95
N PRO A 348 -5.62 9.28 -4.19
CA PRO A 348 -5.82 8.78 -5.54
C PRO A 348 -7.20 9.18 -6.08
N ALA A 349 -7.23 9.55 -7.36
CA ALA A 349 -8.44 9.80 -8.14
C ALA A 349 -8.96 8.56 -8.88
N ARG A 350 -8.13 7.51 -8.92
CA ARG A 350 -8.42 6.24 -9.58
C ARG A 350 -7.98 5.08 -8.68
N THR A 351 -8.88 4.14 -8.41
CA THR A 351 -8.63 2.99 -7.52
C THR A 351 -9.51 1.81 -7.91
N PHE A 352 -9.05 0.60 -7.60
CA PHE A 352 -9.90 -0.59 -7.47
C PHE A 352 -10.63 -0.59 -6.13
N GLY A 353 -11.78 -1.27 -6.05
CA GLY A 353 -12.55 -1.36 -4.80
C GLY A 353 -13.13 0.01 -4.44
N ASP A 354 -12.98 0.45 -3.19
CA ASP A 354 -13.43 1.76 -2.75
C ASP A 354 -14.94 1.99 -2.97
N GLY A 355 -15.74 0.95 -2.76
CA GLY A 355 -17.16 0.93 -3.07
C GLY A 355 -17.95 2.06 -2.40
N GLY A 356 -17.50 2.58 -1.25
CA GLY A 356 -18.09 3.77 -0.63
C GLY A 356 -18.14 5.02 -1.52
N TRP A 357 -17.26 5.08 -2.53
CA TRP A 357 -17.14 6.15 -3.54
C TRP A 357 -17.80 5.81 -4.89
N LYS A 358 -18.25 4.56 -5.07
CA LYS A 358 -18.78 4.03 -6.34
C LYS A 358 -20.23 3.58 -6.24
N TRP A 359 -20.64 3.01 -5.11
CA TRP A 359 -22.01 2.58 -4.86
C TRP A 359 -22.97 3.75 -4.73
N ASP A 360 -24.23 3.49 -5.09
CA ASP A 360 -25.30 4.43 -4.83
C ASP A 360 -25.55 4.62 -3.33
N LYS A 361 -26.33 5.66 -3.01
CA LYS A 361 -26.61 6.08 -1.64
C LYS A 361 -27.31 4.99 -0.82
N ASP A 362 -28.24 4.25 -1.42
CA ASP A 362 -29.10 3.31 -0.71
C ASP A 362 -28.36 1.99 -0.45
N LEU A 363 -27.66 1.48 -1.46
CA LEU A 363 -26.78 0.32 -1.32
C LEU A 363 -25.69 0.60 -0.27
N ARG A 364 -25.04 1.76 -0.33
CA ARG A 364 -24.04 2.16 0.66
C ARG A 364 -24.62 2.24 2.07
N ALA A 365 -25.80 2.84 2.24
CA ALA A 365 -26.46 2.93 3.54
C ALA A 365 -26.82 1.55 4.09
N ARG A 366 -27.27 0.64 3.23
CA ARG A 366 -27.57 -0.75 3.57
C ARG A 366 -26.31 -1.51 3.98
N LEU A 367 -25.25 -1.46 3.17
CA LEU A 367 -23.95 -2.09 3.47
C LEU A 367 -23.34 -1.56 4.78
N ARG A 368 -23.48 -0.25 5.05
CA ARG A 368 -23.05 0.33 6.32
C ARG A 368 -23.81 -0.26 7.52
N ARG A 369 -25.14 -0.37 7.41
CA ARG A 369 -26.02 -0.81 8.50
C ARG A 369 -25.92 -2.32 8.77
N GLU A 370 -25.86 -3.12 7.71
CA GLU A 370 -26.00 -4.58 7.78
C GLU A 370 -24.66 -5.32 7.74
N TYR A 371 -23.62 -4.71 7.15
CA TYR A 371 -22.33 -5.36 6.88
C TYR A 371 -21.13 -4.57 7.40
N ASN A 372 -21.37 -3.50 8.19
CA ASN A 372 -20.35 -2.64 8.80
C ASN A 372 -19.34 -2.04 7.79
N ALA A 373 -19.77 -1.80 6.55
CA ALA A 373 -18.96 -1.09 5.56
C ALA A 373 -18.46 0.26 6.12
N THR A 374 -17.29 0.72 5.65
CA THR A 374 -16.70 1.99 6.10
C THR A 374 -17.64 3.15 5.82
N ALA A 375 -17.94 3.95 6.86
CA ALA A 375 -18.70 5.18 6.69
C ALA A 375 -17.83 6.24 6.01
N LEU A 376 -18.43 7.13 5.21
CA LEU A 376 -17.72 8.33 4.80
C LEU A 376 -17.33 9.14 6.07
N PRO A 377 -16.04 9.47 6.28
CA PRO A 377 -15.52 9.93 7.57
C PRO A 377 -16.13 11.20 8.17
N SER A 378 -16.93 11.99 7.44
CA SER A 378 -17.44 13.26 7.94
C SER A 378 -18.66 13.76 7.18
N SER A 379 -19.81 13.87 7.87
CA SER A 379 -20.98 14.56 7.33
C SER A 379 -20.75 16.05 7.05
N VAL A 380 -19.74 16.66 7.67
CA VAL A 380 -19.34 18.06 7.45
C VAL A 380 -18.51 18.18 6.17
N ARG A 381 -17.46 17.36 6.01
CA ARG A 381 -16.61 17.39 4.79
C ARG A 381 -17.35 16.91 3.54
N TYR A 382 -18.29 15.99 3.72
CA TYR A 382 -19.07 15.40 2.63
C TYR A 382 -20.53 15.88 2.66
N SER A 383 -20.78 17.06 3.25
CA SER A 383 -22.07 17.73 3.17
C SER A 383 -22.36 18.05 1.70
N GLY A 384 -23.45 17.49 1.17
CA GLY A 384 -23.79 17.64 -0.26
C GLY A 384 -23.21 16.58 -1.20
N TYR A 385 -22.62 15.49 -0.68
CA TYR A 385 -22.24 14.32 -1.50
C TYR A 385 -23.43 13.85 -2.35
N LYS A 386 -23.29 13.90 -3.68
CA LYS A 386 -24.25 13.35 -4.64
C LYS A 386 -23.94 11.88 -4.96
N THR A 387 -24.83 11.21 -5.68
CA THR A 387 -24.62 9.82 -6.11
C THR A 387 -23.47 9.76 -7.13
N GLY A 388 -22.37 9.11 -6.73
CA GLY A 388 -21.21 8.81 -7.58
C GLY A 388 -21.50 7.72 -8.62
N PRO A 389 -20.50 7.30 -9.43
CA PRO A 389 -19.13 7.03 -8.96
C PRO A 389 -18.14 8.17 -9.14
N TYR A 390 -17.40 8.53 -8.07
CA TYR A 390 -16.36 9.58 -8.10
C TYR A 390 -14.99 9.04 -8.51
N LEU A 391 -14.69 7.80 -8.13
CA LEU A 391 -13.46 7.08 -8.48
C LEU A 391 -13.71 6.11 -9.63
N THR A 392 -12.65 5.67 -10.29
CA THR A 392 -12.68 4.67 -11.36
C THR A 392 -11.43 3.81 -11.31
N ALA A 393 -11.52 2.52 -11.66
CA ALA A 393 -10.34 1.69 -11.84
C ALA A 393 -9.69 1.81 -13.23
N LEU A 394 -10.26 2.62 -14.14
CA LEU A 394 -9.76 2.79 -15.50
C LEU A 394 -8.30 3.28 -15.48
N PRO A 395 -7.32 2.52 -16.00
CA PRO A 395 -5.93 2.93 -15.98
C PRO A 395 -5.62 3.98 -17.06
N VAL A 396 -4.65 4.85 -16.77
CA VAL A 396 -3.89 5.53 -17.82
C VAL A 396 -2.81 4.58 -18.28
N VAL A 397 -2.79 4.27 -19.58
CA VAL A 397 -1.83 3.32 -20.16
C VAL A 397 -0.80 4.07 -21.00
N SER A 398 0.48 3.83 -20.72
CA SER A 398 1.61 4.33 -21.50
C SER A 398 2.36 3.17 -22.13
N THR A 399 2.92 3.37 -23.32
CA THR A 399 3.79 2.39 -23.97
C THR A 399 5.17 3.01 -24.18
N VAL A 400 6.21 2.31 -23.73
CA VAL A 400 7.59 2.78 -23.77
C VAL A 400 8.44 1.74 -24.49
N LYS A 401 9.18 2.16 -25.52
CA LYS A 401 10.21 1.32 -26.13
C LYS A 401 11.51 1.50 -25.36
N LEU A 402 12.06 0.42 -24.83
CA LEU A 402 13.34 0.46 -24.14
C LEU A 402 14.46 0.82 -25.11
N PRO A 403 15.41 1.66 -24.70
CA PRO A 403 16.58 1.95 -25.52
C PRO A 403 17.50 0.71 -25.58
N GLU A 404 18.42 0.72 -26.53
CA GLU A 404 19.50 -0.28 -26.59
C GLU A 404 20.56 -0.07 -25.50
N ALA A 405 20.57 1.10 -24.86
CA ALA A 405 21.45 1.39 -23.73
C ALA A 405 21.01 0.62 -22.47
N PRO A 406 21.93 0.34 -21.53
CA PRO A 406 21.57 -0.22 -20.23
C PRO A 406 20.47 0.61 -19.58
N SER A 407 19.40 -0.07 -19.18
CA SER A 407 18.22 0.57 -18.61
C SER A 407 17.64 -0.27 -17.49
N PHE A 408 16.84 0.37 -16.65
CA PHE A 408 16.08 -0.29 -15.62
C PHE A 408 14.74 0.41 -15.43
N MET A 409 13.77 -0.29 -14.84
CA MET A 409 12.50 0.26 -14.42
C MET A 409 12.35 0.10 -12.91
N ILE A 410 11.97 1.17 -12.23
CA ILE A 410 11.57 1.17 -10.83
C ILE A 410 10.05 1.23 -10.79
N LEU A 411 9.39 0.25 -10.19
CA LEU A 411 7.99 0.34 -9.78
C LEU A 411 7.93 0.46 -8.26
N ALA A 412 7.21 1.45 -7.75
CA ALA A 412 6.98 1.52 -6.30
C ALA A 412 5.63 2.16 -5.94
N THR A 413 5.16 1.82 -4.74
CA THR A 413 4.04 2.48 -4.06
C THR A 413 4.45 3.86 -3.55
N ASP A 414 3.47 4.67 -3.14
CA ASP A 414 3.72 6.07 -2.77
C ASP A 414 4.64 6.19 -1.55
N GLY A 415 4.71 5.17 -0.70
CA GLY A 415 5.63 5.11 0.43
C GLY A 415 7.09 5.38 0.06
N LEU A 416 7.53 5.00 -1.15
CA LEU A 416 8.83 5.41 -1.67
C LEU A 416 8.80 6.85 -2.21
N TRP A 417 7.88 7.14 -3.13
CA TRP A 417 7.84 8.40 -3.89
C TRP A 417 7.53 9.64 -3.06
N ASP A 418 6.94 9.44 -1.88
CA ASP A 418 6.74 10.48 -0.88
C ASP A 418 8.04 10.95 -0.21
N THR A 419 9.11 10.16 -0.33
CA THR A 419 10.41 10.39 0.32
C THR A 419 11.53 10.78 -0.62
N MET A 420 11.39 10.54 -1.94
CA MET A 420 12.40 10.84 -2.96
C MET A 420 11.77 11.14 -4.33
N SER A 421 12.47 11.93 -5.16
CA SER A 421 12.06 12.16 -6.55
C SER A 421 12.44 11.01 -7.48
N SER A 422 11.82 11.00 -8.67
CA SER A 422 12.14 10.06 -9.74
C SER A 422 13.63 10.12 -10.15
N GLU A 423 14.19 11.33 -10.24
CA GLU A 423 15.60 11.56 -10.59
C GLU A 423 16.55 11.09 -9.49
N GLU A 424 16.21 11.34 -8.22
CA GLU A 424 16.98 10.85 -7.08
C GLU A 424 17.00 9.32 -7.07
N ALA A 425 15.86 8.66 -7.30
CA ALA A 425 15.77 7.21 -7.36
C ALA A 425 16.60 6.63 -8.52
N VAL A 426 16.54 7.23 -9.70
CA VAL A 426 17.34 6.81 -10.87
C VAL A 426 18.84 7.00 -10.64
N ASP A 427 19.25 8.11 -10.04
CA ASP A 427 20.66 8.34 -9.68
C ASP A 427 21.16 7.28 -8.67
N LEU A 428 20.35 6.96 -7.66
CA LEU A 428 20.68 5.92 -6.67
C LEU A 428 20.87 4.54 -7.31
N VAL A 429 19.89 4.08 -8.08
CA VAL A 429 19.98 2.77 -8.77
C VAL A 429 21.11 2.77 -9.79
N GLY A 430 21.29 3.87 -10.53
CA GLY A 430 22.38 4.01 -11.49
C GLY A 430 23.77 3.87 -10.86
N ARG A 431 24.00 4.53 -9.71
CA ARG A 431 25.25 4.38 -8.94
C ARG A 431 25.40 2.96 -8.38
N TRP A 432 24.30 2.34 -7.95
CA TRP A 432 24.30 0.95 -7.51
C TRP A 432 24.71 -0.01 -8.64
N CYS A 433 24.21 0.19 -9.87
CA CYS A 433 24.62 -0.59 -11.04
C CYS A 433 26.11 -0.42 -11.34
N ASP A 434 26.61 0.82 -11.31
CA ASP A 434 28.02 1.10 -11.58
C ASP A 434 28.92 0.47 -10.51
N TRP A 435 28.48 0.46 -9.26
CA TRP A 435 29.17 -0.23 -8.16
C TRP A 435 29.22 -1.75 -8.32
N LYS A 436 28.14 -2.39 -8.80
CA LYS A 436 28.16 -3.84 -9.05
C LYS A 436 29.16 -4.25 -10.13
N LYS A 437 29.37 -3.40 -11.15
CA LYS A 437 30.33 -3.62 -12.23
C LYS A 437 31.78 -3.49 -11.78
N ASP A 438 32.09 -2.48 -10.97
CA ASP A 438 33.43 -2.27 -10.42
C ASP A 438 33.41 -1.97 -8.92
N PRO A 439 33.30 -3.02 -8.07
CA PRO A 439 33.27 -2.85 -6.63
C PRO A 439 34.56 -2.24 -6.05
N LYS A 440 35.66 -2.24 -6.81
CA LYS A 440 36.98 -1.73 -6.38
C LYS A 440 37.21 -0.27 -6.78
N GLY A 441 36.72 0.15 -7.95
CA GLY A 441 36.82 1.52 -8.45
C GLY A 441 35.83 2.50 -7.84
N SER A 442 34.70 1.98 -7.34
CA SER A 442 33.71 2.75 -6.59
C SER A 442 33.49 2.14 -5.21
N LYS A 443 34.47 2.21 -4.31
CA LYS A 443 34.10 2.24 -2.89
C LYS A 443 33.54 3.64 -2.65
N PRO A 444 32.22 3.83 -2.49
CA PRO A 444 31.75 5.04 -1.84
C PRO A 444 32.41 5.07 -0.47
N SER A 445 33.06 6.18 -0.19
CA SER A 445 33.83 6.40 1.01
C SER A 445 33.05 5.91 2.24
N SER A 446 33.56 4.88 2.93
CA SER A 446 33.13 4.55 4.29
C SER A 446 33.71 5.54 5.31
N ALA A 447 34.44 6.58 4.87
CA ALA A 447 34.90 7.65 5.73
C ALA A 447 33.75 8.62 5.98
N ALA A 448 33.61 9.01 7.25
CA ALA A 448 32.63 9.92 7.79
C ALA A 448 32.26 11.08 6.84
N PRO A 449 30.99 11.55 6.85
CA PRO A 449 30.51 12.51 5.88
C PRO A 449 31.39 13.77 5.89
N PRO A 450 31.76 14.31 4.70
CA PRO A 450 32.30 15.65 4.64
C PRO A 450 31.29 16.61 5.29
N ALA A 451 31.77 17.74 5.82
CA ALA A 451 30.95 18.76 6.47
C ALA A 451 29.83 19.35 5.56
N THR A 452 29.70 18.84 4.33
CA THR A 452 28.60 19.01 3.38
C THR A 452 28.04 17.66 2.90
N GLY A 453 27.50 16.85 3.82
CA GLY A 453 26.24 16.12 3.62
C GLY A 453 26.10 15.09 2.48
N GLU A 454 27.02 14.13 2.35
CA GLU A 454 26.69 12.90 1.59
C GLU A 454 25.64 12.09 2.37
N THR A 455 24.43 12.02 1.82
CA THR A 455 23.25 11.41 2.45
C THR A 455 22.93 10.00 1.92
N VAL A 456 23.75 9.44 1.04
CA VAL A 456 23.45 8.19 0.32
C VAL A 456 24.07 6.98 1.03
N ALA A 457 23.24 6.01 1.44
CA ALA A 457 23.73 4.72 1.93
C ALA A 457 24.17 3.84 0.77
N HIS A 458 25.18 2.99 1.00
CA HIS A 458 25.74 2.09 -0.01
C HIS A 458 25.91 0.67 0.53
N GLY A 459 26.04 -0.30 -0.38
CA GLY A 459 26.41 -1.68 -0.04
C GLY A 459 25.24 -2.65 0.18
N ASP A 460 23.99 -2.23 -0.04
CA ASP A 460 22.87 -3.16 -0.07
C ASP A 460 22.96 -4.06 -1.33
N PRO A 461 22.92 -5.39 -1.20
CA PRO A 461 23.09 -6.31 -2.34
C PRO A 461 21.90 -6.33 -3.30
N ASN A 462 20.78 -5.73 -2.89
CA ASN A 462 19.50 -5.65 -3.59
C ASN A 462 19.13 -4.17 -3.80
N ALA A 463 18.81 -3.79 -5.04
CA ALA A 463 18.55 -2.40 -5.42
C ALA A 463 17.24 -1.84 -4.85
N ALA A 464 16.22 -2.68 -4.64
CA ALA A 464 14.98 -2.27 -4.00
C ALA A 464 15.21 -1.91 -2.52
N VAL A 465 16.01 -2.72 -1.80
CA VAL A 465 16.46 -2.42 -0.42
C VAL A 465 17.30 -1.13 -0.39
N HIS A 466 18.18 -0.96 -1.37
CA HIS A 466 18.99 0.26 -1.51
C HIS A 466 18.12 1.52 -1.61
N LEU A 467 17.06 1.48 -2.42
CA LEU A 467 16.09 2.57 -2.51
C LEU A 467 15.35 2.79 -1.19
N MET A 468 14.81 1.75 -0.56
CA MET A 468 14.10 1.86 0.73
C MET A 468 14.98 2.50 1.81
N ARG A 469 16.22 2.03 1.96
CA ARG A 469 17.17 2.58 2.95
C ARG A 469 17.42 4.07 2.71
N ASN A 470 17.60 4.46 1.45
CA ASN A 470 17.84 5.86 1.08
C ASN A 470 16.61 6.74 1.29
N GLY A 471 15.40 6.24 1.01
CA GLY A 471 14.13 6.92 1.31
C GLY A 471 13.93 7.16 2.82
N LEU A 472 14.39 6.24 3.66
CA LEU A 472 14.27 6.33 5.12
C LEU A 472 15.34 7.20 5.80
N GLY A 473 16.33 7.69 5.06
CA GLY A 473 17.39 8.52 5.63
C GLY A 473 18.78 8.32 5.03
N GLY A 474 18.98 7.23 4.30
CA GLY A 474 20.23 6.89 3.62
C GLY A 474 21.39 6.71 4.58
N ALA A 475 22.51 7.39 4.35
CA ALA A 475 23.71 7.28 5.19
C ALA A 475 23.53 7.75 6.64
N ARG A 476 22.41 8.42 6.95
CA ARG A 476 22.08 8.90 8.30
C ARG A 476 21.46 7.76 9.10
N ASP A 477 22.30 6.86 9.59
CA ASP A 477 21.91 5.65 10.35
C ASP A 477 20.86 5.93 11.44
N GLU A 478 21.04 7.00 12.22
CA GLU A 478 20.09 7.40 13.28
C GLU A 478 18.68 7.71 12.76
N LEU A 479 18.54 8.26 11.54
CA LEU A 479 17.21 8.50 10.94
C LEU A 479 16.56 7.19 10.49
N VAL A 480 17.33 6.30 9.85
CA VAL A 480 16.82 5.00 9.39
C VAL A 480 16.41 4.13 10.58
N ARG A 481 17.25 4.06 11.62
CA ARG A 481 16.96 3.37 12.88
C ARG A 481 15.79 3.98 13.60
N GLY A 482 15.71 5.31 13.67
CA GLY A 482 14.58 6.03 14.24
C GLY A 482 13.28 5.70 13.51
N ALA A 483 13.28 5.69 12.17
CA ALA A 483 12.12 5.36 11.37
C ALA A 483 11.65 3.91 11.60
N LEU A 484 12.58 2.95 11.74
CA LEU A 484 12.29 1.53 11.95
C LEU A 484 12.05 1.14 13.42
N THR A 485 12.29 2.05 14.37
CA THR A 485 11.94 1.84 15.78
C THR A 485 10.43 1.78 15.97
N PHE A 486 9.66 2.51 15.16
CA PHE A 486 8.20 2.50 15.21
C PHE A 486 7.65 1.28 14.48
N THR A 487 6.78 0.54 15.17
CA THR A 487 6.01 -0.60 14.64
C THR A 487 4.53 -0.23 14.49
N SER A 488 3.77 -1.06 13.78
CA SER A 488 2.31 -0.89 13.67
C SER A 488 1.65 -0.84 15.05
N PRO A 489 0.67 0.05 15.29
CA PRO A 489 0.06 0.99 14.33
C PRO A 489 0.76 2.37 14.29
N ALA A 490 1.81 2.59 15.08
CA ALA A 490 2.47 3.90 15.17
C ALA A 490 3.36 4.20 13.96
N ALA A 491 3.88 3.17 13.29
CA ALA A 491 4.73 3.30 12.10
C ALA A 491 4.10 4.17 11.00
N ARG A 492 2.77 4.09 10.79
CA ARG A 492 2.02 4.85 9.78
C ARG A 492 2.08 6.38 9.93
N TYR A 493 2.56 6.87 11.07
CA TYR A 493 2.77 8.30 11.30
C TYR A 493 4.19 8.76 10.92
N ILE A 494 5.09 7.80 10.66
CA ILE A 494 6.50 8.01 10.41
C ILE A 494 6.84 7.65 8.96
N ARG A 495 6.29 6.55 8.45
CA ARG A 495 6.46 6.03 7.09
C ARG A 495 5.17 5.36 6.62
N ASP A 496 4.99 5.23 5.32
CA ASP A 496 3.95 4.36 4.78
C ASP A 496 4.46 2.93 4.58
N ASP A 497 3.56 2.01 4.21
CA ASP A 497 3.97 0.76 3.56
C ASP A 497 4.85 1.11 2.34
N MET A 498 5.95 0.38 2.14
CA MET A 498 6.82 0.60 0.99
C MET A 498 6.99 -0.71 0.25
N THR A 499 6.69 -0.71 -1.05
CA THR A 499 6.93 -1.84 -1.93
C THR A 499 7.64 -1.35 -3.17
N VAL A 500 8.79 -1.94 -3.48
CA VAL A 500 9.68 -1.50 -4.56
C VAL A 500 10.10 -2.69 -5.39
N GLN A 501 10.01 -2.57 -6.70
CA GLN A 501 10.57 -3.51 -7.68
C GLN A 501 11.51 -2.76 -8.62
N VAL A 502 12.74 -3.24 -8.77
CA VAL A 502 13.74 -2.69 -9.71
C VAL A 502 14.06 -3.76 -10.73
N VAL A 503 13.73 -3.51 -12.00
CA VAL A 503 13.85 -4.46 -13.12
C VAL A 503 14.94 -3.98 -14.06
N PHE A 504 15.93 -4.82 -14.35
CA PHE A 504 17.10 -4.46 -15.15
C PHE A 504 17.03 -5.06 -16.56
N PHE A 505 17.28 -4.25 -17.58
CA PHE A 505 17.15 -4.61 -18.99
C PHE A 505 18.47 -4.47 -19.76
N GLY A 506 18.68 -5.40 -20.69
CA GLY A 506 19.87 -5.49 -21.54
C GLY A 506 20.79 -6.66 -21.16
N ASP A 507 21.74 -6.96 -22.05
CA ASP A 507 22.66 -8.09 -21.89
C ASP A 507 23.83 -7.67 -20.95
N ASN A 508 23.79 -8.16 -19.71
CA ASN A 508 24.79 -8.00 -18.63
C ASN A 508 24.93 -6.58 -18.02
N HIS A 509 24.36 -6.43 -16.82
CA HIS A 509 24.73 -5.39 -15.85
C HIS A 509 25.92 -5.80 -15.00
#